data_AF-A0A139WSE3-F1
#
_entry.id   AF-A0A139WSE3-F1
#
_cell.length_a   1.000
_cell.length_b   1.000
_cell.length_c   1.000
_cell.angle_alpha   90.00
_cell.angle_beta   90.00
_cell.angle_gamma   90.00
#
_symmetry.space_group_name_H-M   'P 1'
#
loop_
_entity.id
_entity.type
_entity.pdbx_description
1 polymer ?
#
loop_
_entity_poly.entity_id
_entity_poly.type
_entity_poly.pdbx_seq_one_letter_code
_entity_poly.pdbx_strand_id
1 'polypeptide(L)'
;MSDIVNSFKPNNNLKCVECAQKIEDYLKEKNIRGERVELNTPRLTPYDDNIYDDSLPQGSDAISENGHHRGIEITVNGERKVFDNHHPDGVPTEQWKNNLVFDSKIRLGAIFIEERYRF
;
A
#
# COMPACT_ATOMS: atom_id res chain seq x y z
N MET A 1 -5.59 5.95 13.00
CA MET A 1 -4.82 5.72 11.75
C MET A 1 -4.94 6.91 10.82
N SER A 2 -6.14 7.45 10.58
CA SER A 2 -6.36 8.59 9.70
C SER A 2 -5.47 9.80 10.03
N ASP A 3 -5.22 10.15 11.30
CA ASP A 3 -4.31 11.24 11.67
C ASP A 3 -2.85 11.00 11.24
N ILE A 4 -2.35 9.76 11.37
CA ILE A 4 -1.00 9.37 10.93
C ILE A 4 -0.89 9.53 9.42
N VAL A 5 -1.87 9.00 8.68
CA VAL A 5 -1.90 9.06 7.21
C VAL A 5 -2.07 10.50 6.71
N ASN A 6 -2.93 11.29 7.34
CA ASN A 6 -3.15 12.69 6.99
C ASN A 6 -1.92 13.56 7.22
N SER A 7 -0.97 13.15 8.07
CA SER A 7 0.31 13.87 8.26
C SER A 7 1.20 13.90 7.01
N PHE A 8 0.90 13.09 5.99
CA PHE A 8 1.62 13.04 4.72
C PHE A 8 1.01 13.93 3.62
N LYS A 9 -0.07 14.66 3.89
CA LYS A 9 -0.69 15.59 2.92
C LYS A 9 0.09 16.90 2.79
N PRO A 10 0.03 17.61 1.64
CA PRO A 10 -0.76 17.27 0.44
C PRO A 10 -0.08 16.25 -0.48
N ASN A 11 1.21 15.98 -0.33
CA ASN A 11 1.96 15.05 -1.18
C ASN A 11 2.25 13.74 -0.43
N ASN A 12 1.37 12.77 -0.62
CA ASN A 12 1.49 11.46 -0.02
C ASN A 12 2.16 10.42 -0.94
N ASN A 13 2.41 10.70 -2.23
CA ASN A 13 3.09 9.75 -3.12
C ASN A 13 4.51 9.43 -2.59
N LEU A 14 4.98 8.21 -2.86
CA LEU A 14 6.32 7.74 -2.49
C LEU A 14 6.57 7.68 -0.96
N LYS A 15 5.52 7.79 -0.14
CA LYS A 15 5.61 7.77 1.34
C LYS A 15 5.14 6.47 1.98
N CYS A 16 4.90 5.42 1.20
CA CYS A 16 4.35 4.15 1.71
C CYS A 16 5.21 3.53 2.83
N VAL A 17 6.53 3.57 2.72
CA VAL A 17 7.45 3.02 3.72
C VAL A 17 7.37 3.78 5.04
N GLU A 18 7.48 5.11 4.99
CA GLU A 18 7.43 5.96 6.18
C GLU A 18 6.04 5.90 6.85
N CYS A 19 4.97 5.90 6.05
CA CYS A 19 3.60 5.79 6.55
C CYS A 19 3.35 4.45 7.22
N ALA A 20 3.73 3.35 6.56
CA ALA A 20 3.57 2.01 7.12
C ALA A 20 4.36 1.85 8.44
N GLN A 21 5.58 2.40 8.51
CA GLN A 21 6.36 2.38 9.75
C GLN A 21 5.65 3.12 10.89
N LYS A 22 5.16 4.34 10.65
CA LYS A 22 4.42 5.11 11.68
C LYS A 22 3.15 4.40 12.13
N ILE A 23 2.44 3.74 11.21
CA ILE A 23 1.26 2.94 11.55
C ILE A 23 1.65 1.72 12.40
N GLU A 24 2.68 0.97 11.97
CA GLU A 24 3.19 -0.21 12.69
C GLU A 24 3.61 0.16 14.12
N ASP A 25 4.37 1.25 14.29
CA ASP A 25 4.83 1.73 15.59
C ASP A 25 3.65 2.11 16.50
N TYR A 26 2.67 2.83 15.97
CA TYR A 26 1.44 3.18 16.69
C TYR A 26 0.68 1.94 17.15
N LEU A 27 0.53 0.94 16.29
CA LEU A 27 -0.19 -0.30 16.64
C LEU A 27 0.55 -1.10 17.70
N LYS A 28 1.89 -1.21 17.60
CA LYS A 28 2.72 -1.84 18.63
C LYS A 28 2.61 -1.14 19.98
N GLU A 29 2.65 0.20 20.00
CA GLU A 29 2.47 0.98 21.23
C GLU A 29 1.11 0.70 21.89
N LYS A 30 0.06 0.51 21.09
CA LYS A 30 -1.29 0.18 21.56
C LYS A 30 -1.51 -1.32 21.80
N ASN A 31 -0.50 -2.16 21.64
CA ASN A 31 -0.61 -3.63 21.70
C ASN A 31 -1.68 -4.20 20.76
N ILE A 32 -1.87 -3.57 19.60
CA ILE A 32 -2.77 -4.03 18.54
C ILE A 32 -1.95 -4.85 17.55
N ARG A 33 -2.36 -6.10 17.33
CA ARG A 33 -1.73 -6.99 16.34
C ARG A 33 -2.03 -6.52 14.92
N GLY A 34 -1.04 -6.67 14.05
CA GLY A 34 -1.17 -6.37 12.63
C GLY A 34 -0.20 -7.15 11.76
N GLU A 35 -0.34 -6.97 10.46
CA GLU A 35 0.58 -7.49 9.45
C GLU A 35 1.07 -6.34 8.57
N ARG A 36 2.39 -6.19 8.43
CA ARG A 36 2.95 -5.40 7.35
C ARG A 36 2.87 -6.21 6.06
N VAL A 37 2.26 -5.63 5.03
CA VAL A 37 2.12 -6.23 3.70
C VAL A 37 3.00 -5.47 2.73
N GLU A 38 3.92 -6.17 2.10
CA GLU A 38 4.86 -5.61 1.12
C GLU A 38 4.55 -6.21 -0.25
N LEU A 39 4.37 -5.35 -1.25
CA LEU A 39 4.12 -5.71 -2.63
C LEU A 39 5.26 -5.21 -3.50
N ASN A 40 5.95 -6.13 -4.14
CA ASN A 40 7.01 -5.82 -5.09
C ASN A 40 6.57 -6.20 -6.50
N THR A 41 6.84 -5.34 -7.48
CA THR A 41 6.67 -5.75 -8.88
C THR A 41 7.73 -6.79 -9.24
N PRO A 42 7.44 -7.73 -10.15
CA PRO A 42 8.40 -8.72 -10.61
C PRO A 42 9.51 -8.12 -11.49
N ARG A 43 9.41 -6.82 -11.84
CA ARG A 43 10.36 -6.08 -12.68
C ARG A 43 10.73 -6.80 -13.97
N LEU A 44 9.71 -7.25 -14.71
CA LEU A 44 9.90 -7.84 -16.04
C LEU A 44 10.35 -6.78 -17.06
N THR A 45 9.97 -5.52 -16.84
CA THR A 45 10.43 -4.37 -17.64
C THR A 45 10.81 -3.17 -16.76
N PRO A 46 11.58 -2.19 -17.27
CA PRO A 46 11.88 -0.95 -16.54
C PRO A 46 10.64 -0.12 -16.16
N TYR A 47 9.51 -0.32 -16.84
CA TYR A 47 8.27 0.40 -16.56
C TYR A 47 7.50 -0.16 -15.35
N ASP A 48 7.89 -1.34 -14.86
CA ASP A 48 7.30 -1.95 -13.67
C ASP A 48 7.73 -1.26 -12.37
N ASP A 49 8.64 -0.29 -12.44
CA ASP A 49 9.02 0.52 -11.28
C ASP A 49 7.88 1.48 -10.88
N ASN A 50 7.03 1.87 -11.83
CA ASN A 50 5.90 2.75 -11.55
C ASN A 50 4.67 1.94 -11.14
N ILE A 51 4.22 2.14 -9.90
CA ILE A 51 2.97 1.60 -9.38
C ILE A 51 1.96 2.74 -9.30
N TYR A 52 0.75 2.49 -9.82
CA TYR A 52 -0.39 3.38 -9.75
C TYR A 52 -1.52 2.74 -8.94
N ASP A 53 -2.48 3.56 -8.53
CA ASP A 53 -3.67 3.14 -7.83
C ASP A 53 -4.91 3.62 -8.59
N ASP A 54 -5.67 2.68 -9.14
CA ASP A 54 -6.86 2.95 -9.96
C ASP A 54 -8.03 3.55 -9.16
N SER A 55 -7.94 3.62 -7.83
CA SER A 55 -8.92 4.34 -7.01
C SER A 55 -8.69 5.85 -6.95
N LEU A 56 -7.51 6.32 -7.36
CA LEU A 56 -7.18 7.74 -7.45
C LEU A 56 -7.70 8.35 -8.76
N PRO A 57 -7.85 9.69 -8.86
CA PRO A 57 -8.27 10.35 -10.10
C PRO A 57 -7.41 9.96 -11.30
N GLN A 58 -8.04 9.78 -12.47
CA GLN A 58 -7.31 9.47 -13.69
C GLN A 58 -6.22 10.51 -13.98
N GLY A 59 -5.02 10.03 -14.33
CA GLY A 59 -3.86 10.90 -14.58
C GLY A 59 -3.10 11.28 -13.31
N SER A 60 -3.39 10.65 -12.16
CA SER A 60 -2.58 10.78 -10.96
C SER A 60 -1.16 10.24 -11.20
N ASP A 61 -0.19 10.88 -10.56
CA ASP A 61 1.21 10.44 -10.56
C ASP A 61 1.35 9.05 -9.90
N ALA A 62 2.45 8.35 -10.23
CA ALA A 62 2.75 7.06 -9.62
C ALA A 62 2.87 7.20 -8.10
N ILE A 63 2.25 6.27 -7.37
CA ILE A 63 2.32 6.23 -5.90
C ILE A 63 3.64 5.61 -5.40
N SER A 64 4.34 4.90 -6.29
CA SER A 64 5.70 4.37 -6.13
C SER A 64 6.42 4.40 -7.48
N GLU A 65 7.71 4.73 -7.46
CA GLU A 65 8.59 4.80 -8.65
C GLU A 65 9.77 3.82 -8.54
N ASN A 66 9.69 2.86 -7.61
CA ASN A 66 10.73 1.88 -7.40
C ASN A 66 10.17 0.45 -7.32
N GLY A 67 8.96 0.21 -7.82
CA GLY A 67 8.33 -1.10 -7.87
C GLY A 67 8.00 -1.69 -6.51
N HIS A 68 8.02 -0.89 -5.44
CA HIS A 68 7.71 -1.32 -4.07
C HIS A 68 6.56 -0.51 -3.49
N HIS A 69 5.56 -1.20 -2.94
CA HIS A 69 4.49 -0.57 -2.17
C HIS A 69 4.23 -1.34 -0.88
N ARG A 70 3.84 -0.61 0.18
CA ARG A 70 3.70 -1.15 1.53
C ARG A 70 2.45 -0.61 2.20
N GLY A 71 1.72 -1.50 2.87
CA GLY A 71 0.56 -1.17 3.70
C GLY A 71 0.60 -1.94 5.02
N ILE A 72 -0.21 -1.49 5.98
CA ILE A 72 -0.44 -2.20 7.23
C ILE A 72 -1.85 -2.75 7.25
N GLU A 73 -1.95 -4.05 7.43
CA GLU A 73 -3.21 -4.76 7.54
C GLU A 73 -3.58 -5.03 9.00
N ILE A 74 -4.82 -4.74 9.36
CA ILE A 74 -5.41 -5.13 10.64
C ILE A 74 -6.82 -5.69 10.43
N THR A 75 -7.34 -6.40 11.44
CA THR A 75 -8.74 -6.85 11.46
C THR A 75 -9.60 -5.82 12.18
N VAL A 76 -10.58 -5.24 11.47
CA VAL A 76 -11.56 -4.29 12.02
C VAL A 76 -12.95 -4.91 11.86
N ASN A 77 -13.67 -5.12 12.96
CA ASN A 77 -15.01 -5.74 12.95
C ASN A 77 -15.09 -7.07 12.19
N GLY A 78 -14.02 -7.88 12.26
CA GLY A 78 -13.94 -9.18 11.57
C GLY A 78 -13.49 -9.10 10.11
N GLU A 79 -13.26 -7.91 9.56
CA GLU A 79 -12.80 -7.70 8.19
C GLU A 79 -11.31 -7.28 8.16
N ARG A 80 -10.53 -7.85 7.24
CA ARG A 80 -9.14 -7.45 7.01
C ARG A 80 -9.09 -6.19 6.16
N LYS A 81 -8.46 -5.14 6.70
CA LYS A 81 -8.31 -3.86 6.03
C LYS A 81 -6.84 -3.45 6.00
N VAL A 82 -6.40 -2.97 4.84
CA VAL A 82 -5.07 -2.39 4.62
C VAL A 82 -5.17 -0.88 4.70
N PHE A 83 -4.24 -0.28 5.43
CA PHE A 83 -4.04 1.15 5.58
C PHE A 83 -2.69 1.51 4.97
N ASP A 84 -2.67 2.55 4.15
CA ASP A 84 -1.45 3.13 3.59
C ASP A 84 -1.56 4.66 3.49
N ASN A 85 -0.58 5.29 2.86
CA ASN A 85 -0.49 6.73 2.64
C ASN A 85 -1.62 7.31 1.78
N HIS A 86 -2.35 6.49 1.01
CA HIS A 86 -3.49 6.90 0.17
C HIS A 86 -4.86 6.52 0.76
N HIS A 87 -4.89 5.54 1.67
CA HIS A 87 -6.10 4.99 2.27
C HIS A 87 -6.13 5.20 3.80
N PRO A 88 -6.36 6.45 4.28
CA PRO A 88 -6.35 6.78 5.71
C PRO A 88 -7.38 6.00 6.54
N ASP A 89 -8.52 5.68 5.93
CA ASP A 89 -9.63 4.99 6.58
C ASP A 89 -9.57 3.46 6.35
N GLY A 90 -8.54 3.01 5.64
CA GLY A 90 -8.33 1.63 5.25
C GLY A 90 -9.31 1.15 4.19
N VAL A 91 -8.88 0.15 3.43
CA VAL A 91 -9.69 -0.52 2.41
C VAL A 91 -9.57 -2.04 2.58
N PRO A 92 -10.57 -2.84 2.18
CA PRO A 92 -10.47 -4.29 2.20
C PRO A 92 -9.20 -4.77 1.50
N THR A 93 -8.49 -5.75 2.08
CA THR A 93 -7.19 -6.21 1.57
C THR A 93 -7.21 -6.55 0.08
N GLU A 94 -8.25 -7.26 -0.37
CA GLU A 94 -8.34 -7.67 -1.78
C GLU A 94 -8.66 -6.48 -2.70
N GLN A 95 -9.45 -5.52 -2.24
CA GLN A 95 -9.68 -4.27 -2.97
C GLN A 95 -8.38 -3.49 -3.14
N TRP A 96 -7.59 -3.35 -2.05
CA TRP A 96 -6.30 -2.69 -2.08
C TRP A 96 -5.37 -3.30 -3.15
N LYS A 97 -5.20 -4.62 -3.15
CA LYS A 97 -4.35 -5.31 -4.13
C LYS A 97 -4.85 -5.19 -5.57
N ASN A 98 -6.17 -5.19 -5.76
CA ASN A 98 -6.78 -5.11 -7.08
C ASN A 98 -6.64 -3.73 -7.70
N ASN A 99 -6.72 -2.66 -6.89
CA ASN A 99 -6.55 -1.28 -7.36
C ASN A 99 -5.13 -0.97 -7.80
N LEU A 100 -4.13 -1.67 -7.26
CA LEU A 100 -2.73 -1.43 -7.60
C LEU A 100 -2.38 -2.00 -8.96
N VAL A 101 -1.81 -1.16 -9.83
CA VAL A 101 -1.43 -1.52 -11.20
C VAL A 101 0.00 -1.10 -11.51
N PHE A 102 0.65 -1.89 -12.37
CA PHE A 102 1.95 -1.60 -12.96
C PHE A 102 1.93 -2.10 -14.41
N ASP A 103 2.89 -1.67 -15.22
CA ASP A 103 2.86 -1.88 -16.66
C ASP A 103 2.71 -3.36 -17.08
N SER A 104 3.55 -4.26 -16.56
CA SER A 104 3.46 -5.68 -16.90
C SER A 104 2.22 -6.39 -16.34
N LYS A 105 1.57 -5.86 -15.29
CA LYS A 105 0.27 -6.38 -14.85
C LYS A 105 -0.79 -6.16 -15.93
N ILE A 106 -0.80 -4.98 -16.55
CA ILE A 106 -1.75 -4.61 -17.59
C ILE A 106 -1.43 -5.35 -18.90
N ARG A 107 -0.16 -5.37 -19.32
CA ARG A 107 0.23 -5.88 -20.65
C ARG A 107 0.42 -7.40 -20.70
N LEU A 108 0.89 -7.99 -19.60
CA LEU A 108 1.35 -9.39 -19.55
C LEU A 108 0.59 -10.23 -18.51
N GLY A 109 -0.34 -9.64 -17.74
CA GLY A 109 -1.04 -10.35 -16.67
C GLY A 109 -0.13 -10.70 -15.48
N ALA A 110 0.99 -9.98 -15.31
CA ALA A 110 1.89 -10.18 -14.18
C ALA A 110 1.21 -9.84 -12.84
N ILE A 111 1.68 -10.46 -11.76
CA ILE A 111 1.18 -10.24 -10.41
C ILE A 111 2.29 -9.70 -9.50
N PHE A 112 1.91 -8.99 -8.43
CA PHE A 112 2.86 -8.59 -7.40
C PHE A 112 3.43 -9.82 -6.67
N ILE A 113 4.69 -9.70 -6.26
CA ILE A 113 5.32 -10.60 -5.30
C ILE A 113 4.98 -10.05 -3.91
N GLU A 114 4.28 -10.84 -3.11
CA GLU A 114 3.76 -10.44 -1.80
C GLU A 114 4.56 -11.05 -0.65
N GLU A 115 4.96 -10.20 0.29
CA GLU A 115 5.61 -10.60 1.54
C GLU A 115 4.82 -10.04 2.74
N ARG A 116 4.78 -10.80 3.85
CA ARG A 116 4.02 -10.43 5.06
C ARG A 116 4.82 -10.61 6.32
N TYR A 117 4.70 -9.64 7.23
CA TYR A 117 5.39 -9.64 8.52
C TYR A 117 4.40 -9.34 9.65
N ARG A 118 4.17 -10.33 10.52
CA ARG A 118 3.33 -10.17 11.72
C ARG A 118 4.05 -9.44 12.82
N PHE A 119 3.32 -8.61 13.56
CA PHE A 119 3.79 -7.96 14.78
C PHE A 119 2.70 -7.89 15.85
#